data_AF-A0A376JWV2-F1
#
_entry.id   AF-A0A376JWV2-F1
#
_cell.length_a   1.000
_cell.length_b   1.000
_cell.length_c   1.000
_cell.angle_alpha   90.00
_cell.angle_beta   90.00
_cell.angle_gamma   90.00
#
_symmetry.space_group_name_H-M   'P 1'
#
loop_
_entity.id
_entity.type
_entity.pdbx_description
1 polymer ?
#
loop_
_entity_poly.entity_id
_entity_poly.type
_entity_poly.pdbx_seq_one_letter_code
_entity_poly.pdbx_strand_id
1 'polypeptide(L)'
;MVPQPPFFKVGAKQKQIIRIINTDSNLPKDRESLFWLNVQEVPPKPEVKDSDEGVLAIAMNSRVKLIYRPASIKNGRQDAEKQLKMELRGDTTWLKNPTPYYMAIISVKHDGKIFPSVIM
;
A
#
# COMPACT_ATOMS: atom_id res chain seq x y z
N MET A 1 -5.03 -0.05 -13.20
CA MET A 1 -4.21 -1.21 -12.77
C MET A 1 -5.11 -2.41 -12.60
N VAL A 2 -4.85 -3.51 -13.30
CA VAL A 2 -5.69 -4.73 -13.29
C VAL A 2 -4.84 -5.93 -12.88
N PRO A 3 -5.22 -6.69 -11.84
CA PRO A 3 -4.52 -7.92 -11.44
C PRO A 3 -4.94 -9.13 -12.28
N GLN A 4 -3.99 -10.00 -12.59
CA GLN A 4 -4.22 -11.23 -13.35
C GLN A 4 -3.36 -12.42 -12.82
N PRO A 5 -3.95 -13.61 -12.60
CA PRO A 5 -5.38 -13.89 -12.62
C PRO A 5 -6.10 -13.20 -11.44
N PRO A 6 -7.36 -12.75 -11.61
CA PRO A 6 -8.12 -12.09 -10.55
C PRO A 6 -8.64 -13.07 -9.48
N PHE A 7 -8.69 -14.36 -9.78
CA PHE A 7 -9.13 -15.42 -8.87
C PHE A 7 -8.38 -16.71 -9.17
N PHE A 8 -7.93 -17.40 -8.12
CA PHE A 8 -7.16 -18.64 -8.22
C PHE A 8 -7.18 -19.40 -6.89
N LYS A 9 -6.83 -20.69 -6.95
CA LYS A 9 -6.59 -21.51 -5.76
C LYS A 9 -5.09 -21.60 -5.49
N VAL A 10 -4.70 -21.63 -4.22
CA VAL A 10 -3.31 -21.85 -3.78
C VAL A 10 -3.30 -23.02 -2.81
N GLY A 11 -2.52 -24.05 -3.10
CA GLY A 11 -2.33 -25.17 -2.19
C GLY A 11 -1.40 -24.82 -1.02
N ALA A 12 -1.36 -25.71 -0.02
CA ALA A 12 -0.46 -25.55 1.11
C ALA A 12 1.00 -25.35 0.66
N LYS A 13 1.67 -24.32 1.20
CA LYS A 13 3.06 -23.93 0.87
C LYS A 13 3.30 -23.55 -0.61
N GLN A 14 2.25 -23.42 -1.42
CA GLN A 14 2.37 -22.94 -2.79
C GLN A 14 2.40 -21.40 -2.82
N LYS A 15 2.94 -20.86 -3.92
CA LYS A 15 2.97 -19.43 -4.19
C LYS A 15 2.28 -19.18 -5.52
N GLN A 16 1.46 -18.14 -5.57
CA GLN A 16 0.89 -17.65 -6.82
C GLN A 16 1.51 -16.32 -7.20
N ILE A 17 1.87 -16.17 -8.47
CA ILE A 17 2.27 -14.89 -9.04
C ILE A 17 1.03 -14.17 -9.57
N ILE A 18 0.77 -12.97 -9.06
CA ILE A 18 -0.23 -12.04 -9.58
C ILE A 18 0.50 -11.03 -10.46
N ARG A 19 0.10 -10.92 -11.73
CA ARG A 19 0.60 -9.89 -12.66
C ARG A 19 -0.27 -8.65 -12.54
N ILE A 20 0.35 -7.48 -12.40
CA ILE A 20 -0.36 -6.20 -12.42
C ILE A 20 -0.15 -5.54 -13.77
N ILE A 21 -1.24 -5.31 -14.49
CA ILE A 21 -1.23 -4.71 -15.83
C ILE A 21 -1.74 -3.28 -15.73
N ASN A 22 -0.99 -2.33 -16.28
CA ASN A 22 -1.50 -0.98 -16.46
C ASN A 22 -2.35 -0.92 -17.74
N THR A 23 -3.65 -0.68 -17.58
CA THR A 23 -4.61 -0.51 -18.68
C THR A 23 -5.04 0.95 -18.86
N ASP A 24 -4.57 1.85 -18.00
CA ASP A 24 -4.90 3.27 -18.03
C ASP A 24 -3.79 4.05 -18.74
N SER A 25 -4.13 4.66 -19.88
CA SER A 25 -3.23 5.48 -20.68
C SER A 25 -3.13 6.94 -20.21
N ASN A 26 -4.00 7.36 -19.29
CA ASN A 26 -4.19 8.76 -18.90
C ASN A 26 -3.61 9.09 -17.51
N LEU A 27 -2.75 8.21 -16.97
CA LEU A 27 -2.08 8.48 -15.70
C LEU A 27 -1.17 9.71 -15.79
N PRO A 28 -1.06 10.50 -14.70
CA PRO A 28 -0.10 11.60 -14.61
C PRO A 28 1.30 11.16 -15.00
N LYS A 29 1.96 11.98 -15.83
CA LYS A 29 3.32 11.75 -16.31
C LYS A 29 4.36 12.52 -15.52
N ASP A 30 3.96 13.36 -14.57
CA ASP A 30 4.82 14.23 -13.77
C ASP A 30 4.93 13.79 -12.31
N ARG A 31 4.09 12.84 -11.86
CA ARG A 31 4.03 12.37 -10.47
C ARG A 31 3.64 10.91 -10.34
N GLU A 32 3.97 10.32 -9.21
CA GLU A 32 3.49 8.99 -8.84
C GLU A 32 1.96 8.99 -8.66
N SER A 33 1.34 7.84 -8.95
CA SER A 33 -0.07 7.60 -8.68
C SER A 33 -0.21 6.48 -7.65
N LEU A 34 -1.05 6.70 -6.63
CA LEU A 34 -1.29 5.74 -5.56
C LEU A 34 -2.57 4.96 -5.82
N PHE A 35 -2.42 3.64 -5.84
CA PHE A 35 -3.49 2.66 -5.89
C PHE A 35 -3.42 1.75 -4.67
N TRP A 36 -4.44 0.93 -4.51
CA TRP A 36 -4.47 -0.14 -3.51
C TRP A 36 -4.69 -1.47 -4.21
N LEU A 37 -3.86 -2.46 -3.89
CA LEU A 37 -4.13 -3.86 -4.21
C LEU A 37 -4.82 -4.49 -3.00
N ASN A 38 -6.03 -5.00 -3.20
CA ASN A 38 -6.77 -5.76 -2.20
C ASN A 38 -6.72 -7.24 -2.59
N VAL A 39 -6.32 -8.08 -1.65
CA VAL A 39 -6.25 -9.53 -1.80
C VAL A 39 -7.14 -10.16 -0.74
N GLN A 40 -8.27 -10.70 -1.17
CA GLN A 40 -9.21 -11.39 -0.32
C GLN A 40 -8.95 -12.89 -0.39
N GLU A 41 -8.66 -13.50 0.75
CA GLU A 41 -8.60 -14.95 0.89
C GLU A 41 -10.00 -15.49 1.14
N VAL A 42 -10.30 -16.64 0.53
CA VAL A 42 -11.55 -17.38 0.75
C VAL A 42 -11.15 -18.74 1.32
N PRO A 43 -11.37 -18.98 2.63
CA PRO A 43 -11.02 -20.25 3.24
C PRO A 43 -11.90 -21.38 2.68
N PRO A 44 -11.41 -22.63 2.66
CA PRO A 44 -12.25 -23.77 2.36
C PRO A 44 -13.38 -23.88 3.39
N LYS A 45 -14.50 -24.50 2.98
CA LYS A 45 -15.58 -24.80 3.92
C LYS A 45 -15.01 -25.67 5.05
N PRO A 46 -15.23 -25.31 6.33
CA PRO A 46 -14.78 -26.13 7.43
C PRO A 46 -15.46 -27.51 7.38
N GLU A 47 -14.71 -28.56 7.68
CA GLU A 47 -15.27 -29.88 7.93
C GLU A 47 -15.89 -29.87 9.33
N VAL A 48 -17.22 -29.95 9.40
CA VAL A 48 -17.96 -30.02 10.68
C VAL A 48 -18.37 -31.47 10.87
N LYS A 49 -17.95 -32.12 11.97
CA LYS A 49 -18.52 -33.41 12.36
C LYS A 49 -19.75 -33.17 13.23
N ASP A 50 -20.71 -34.09 13.24
CA ASP A 50 -22.00 -33.95 13.94
C ASP A 50 -21.87 -33.66 15.46
N SER A 51 -20.68 -33.79 16.04
CA SER A 51 -20.33 -33.48 17.43
C SER A 51 -19.68 -32.11 17.66
N ASP A 52 -19.41 -31.33 16.60
CA ASP A 52 -18.66 -30.07 16.71
C ASP A 52 -19.63 -28.87 16.87
N GLU A 53 -19.76 -28.37 18.09
CA GLU A 53 -20.45 -27.11 18.36
C GLU A 53 -19.61 -25.91 17.86
N GLY A 54 -20.15 -25.17 16.88
CA GLY A 54 -19.72 -23.83 16.48
C GLY A 54 -18.35 -23.72 15.80
N VAL A 55 -18.32 -23.70 14.46
CA VAL A 55 -17.07 -23.48 13.71
C VAL A 55 -16.90 -22.02 13.29
N LEU A 56 -15.77 -21.42 13.69
CA LEU A 56 -15.32 -20.10 13.24
C LEU A 56 -14.38 -20.22 12.04
N ALA A 57 -14.80 -19.69 10.89
CA ALA A 57 -13.94 -19.55 9.72
C ALA A 57 -13.31 -18.15 9.70
N ILE A 58 -11.98 -18.07 9.61
CA ILE A 58 -11.24 -16.81 9.49
C ILE A 58 -10.82 -16.62 8.02
N ALA A 59 -11.15 -15.46 7.46
CA ALA A 59 -10.72 -15.04 6.14
C ALA A 59 -9.84 -13.79 6.27
N MET A 60 -8.73 -13.75 5.54
CA MET A 60 -7.82 -12.61 5.54
C MET A 60 -8.11 -11.67 4.37
N ASN A 61 -8.11 -10.37 4.62
CA ASN A 61 -8.10 -9.34 3.59
C ASN A 61 -6.80 -8.53 3.73
N SER A 62 -5.91 -8.69 2.76
CA SER A 62 -4.63 -8.01 2.71
C SER A 62 -4.71 -6.83 1.75
N ARG A 63 -4.51 -5.61 2.27
CA ARG A 63 -4.51 -4.38 1.49
C ARG A 63 -3.12 -3.75 1.48
N VAL A 64 -2.53 -3.61 0.30
CA VAL A 64 -1.17 -3.05 0.13
C VAL A 64 -1.18 -1.86 -0.84
N LYS A 65 -0.34 -0.86 -0.57
CA LYS A 65 -0.15 0.30 -1.45
C LYS A 65 0.52 -0.15 -2.75
N LEU A 66 -0.05 0.23 -3.89
CA LEU A 66 0.51 0.03 -5.22
C LEU A 66 0.84 1.39 -5.82
N ILE A 67 2.13 1.70 -5.96
CA ILE A 67 2.59 2.99 -6.48
C ILE A 67 3.02 2.84 -7.93
N TYR A 68 2.34 3.55 -8.83
CA TYR A 68 2.77 3.70 -10.21
C TYR A 68 3.77 4.85 -10.32
N ARG A 69 4.92 4.59 -10.94
CA ARG A 69 5.94 5.62 -11.22
C ARG A 69 6.12 5.78 -12.73
N PRO A 70 5.79 6.95 -13.31
CA PRO A 70 6.04 7.21 -14.72
C PRO A 70 7.54 7.26 -15.02
N ALA A 71 7.91 6.91 -16.26
CA ALA A 71 9.31 6.79 -16.68
C ALA A 71 10.08 8.12 -16.57
N SER A 72 9.40 9.24 -16.82
CA SER A 72 9.90 10.62 -16.71
C SER A 72 10.54 10.96 -15.36
N ILE A 73 10.03 10.39 -14.25
CA ILE A 73 10.52 10.66 -12.90
C ILE A 73 11.24 9.45 -12.30
N LYS A 74 11.49 8.38 -13.07
CA LYS A 74 12.00 7.10 -12.55
C LYS A 74 13.31 7.26 -11.79
N ASN A 75 14.23 8.08 -12.31
CA ASN A 75 15.61 8.18 -11.81
C ASN A 75 15.76 9.17 -10.65
N GLY A 76 14.78 10.03 -10.38
CA GLY A 76 14.88 11.07 -9.34
C GLY A 76 14.42 10.63 -7.95
N ARG A 77 14.04 9.36 -7.74
CA ARG A 77 13.47 8.90 -6.45
C ARG A 77 14.53 8.84 -5.35
N GLN A 78 15.76 8.47 -5.70
CA GLN A 78 16.83 8.35 -4.72
C GLN A 78 17.04 9.70 -4.03
N ASP A 79 17.15 9.69 -2.70
CA ASP A 79 17.35 10.88 -1.87
C ASP A 79 16.22 11.93 -1.92
N ALA A 80 15.10 11.67 -2.59
CA ALA A 80 13.99 12.62 -2.70
C ALA A 80 13.39 13.00 -1.34
N GLU A 81 13.43 12.10 -0.34
CA GLU A 81 13.00 12.39 1.03
C GLU A 81 13.78 13.52 1.70
N LYS A 82 15.03 13.79 1.27
CA LYS A 82 15.82 14.92 1.78
C LYS A 82 15.25 16.28 1.38
N GLN A 83 14.36 16.31 0.40
CA GLN A 83 13.69 17.53 -0.06
C GLN A 83 12.41 17.83 0.72
N LEU A 84 11.98 16.95 1.63
CA LEU A 84 10.84 17.22 2.52
C LEU A 84 11.15 18.44 3.38
N LYS A 85 10.16 19.34 3.53
CA LYS A 85 10.30 20.58 4.29
C LYS A 85 9.24 20.65 5.37
N MET A 86 9.62 21.19 6.53
CA MET A 86 8.66 21.63 7.52
C MET A 86 8.28 23.08 7.24
N GLU A 87 6.99 23.39 7.26
CA GLU A 87 6.46 24.73 7.11
C GLU A 87 5.60 25.07 8.33
N LEU A 88 5.91 26.16 9.02
CA LEU A 88 5.05 26.70 10.06
C LEU A 88 3.92 27.49 9.40
N ARG A 89 2.66 27.12 9.68
CA ARG A 89 1.46 27.81 9.19
C ARG A 89 0.58 28.16 10.38
N GLY A 90 0.70 29.41 10.86
CA GLY A 90 0.15 29.80 12.16
C GLY A 90 0.81 28.99 13.28
N ASP A 91 -0.01 28.35 14.11
CA ASP A 91 0.46 27.52 15.23
C ASP A 91 0.62 26.02 14.85
N THR A 92 0.54 25.68 13.56
CA THR A 92 0.64 24.29 13.08
C THR A 92 1.87 24.08 12.22
N THR A 93 2.65 23.03 12.51
CA THR A 93 3.76 22.59 11.67
C THR A 93 3.28 21.59 10.61
N TRP A 94 3.47 21.92 9.35
CA TRP A 94 3.12 21.08 8.20
C TRP A 94 4.35 20.41 7.62
N LEU A 95 4.25 19.13 7.27
CA LEU A 95 5.26 18.45 6.45
C LEU A 95 4.89 18.61 4.97
N LYS A 96 5.65 19.40 4.24
CA LYS A 96 5.49 19.60 2.81
C LYS A 96 6.38 18.64 2.03
N ASN A 97 5.75 17.91 1.11
CA ASN A 97 6.42 17.12 0.11
C ASN A 97 6.42 17.87 -1.25
N PRO A 98 7.54 18.51 -1.65
CA PRO A 98 7.63 19.16 -2.95
C PRO A 98 7.95 18.18 -4.09
N THR A 99 8.17 16.90 -3.79
CA THR A 99 8.64 15.91 -4.76
C THR A 99 7.47 15.19 -5.43
N PRO A 100 7.68 14.59 -6.62
CA PRO A 100 6.65 13.83 -7.32
C PRO A 100 6.42 12.42 -6.75
N TYR A 101 6.94 12.10 -5.57
CA TYR A 101 6.93 10.74 -4.99
C TYR A 101 6.13 10.66 -3.69
N TYR A 102 5.45 9.53 -3.46
CA TYR A 102 4.83 9.23 -2.16
C TYR A 102 5.90 8.86 -1.13
N MET A 103 5.71 9.34 0.11
CA MET A 103 6.60 9.09 1.25
C MET A 103 5.80 8.45 2.38
N ALA A 104 6.27 7.30 2.89
CA ALA A 104 5.74 6.71 4.11
C ALA A 104 6.49 7.30 5.30
N ILE A 105 5.81 8.17 6.06
CA ILE A 105 6.37 8.74 7.28
C ILE A 105 6.07 7.77 8.43
N ILE A 106 7.12 7.25 9.07
CA ILE A 106 7.00 6.25 10.14
C ILE A 106 7.02 6.89 11.54
N SER A 107 7.73 7.99 11.69
CA SER A 107 7.81 8.75 12.94
C SER A 107 8.18 10.20 12.64
N VAL A 108 7.72 11.10 13.50
CA VAL A 108 8.16 12.50 13.52
C VAL A 108 8.69 12.78 14.92
N LYS A 109 9.89 13.37 15.02
CA LYS A 109 10.48 13.77 16.29
C LYS A 109 10.63 15.29 16.32
N HIS A 110 10.16 15.91 17.39
CA HIS A 110 10.28 17.35 17.64
C HIS A 110 10.64 17.56 19.12
N ASP A 111 11.71 18.30 19.39
CA ASP A 111 12.23 18.61 20.72
C ASP A 111 12.33 17.39 21.66
N GLY A 112 12.88 16.28 21.13
CA GLY A 112 13.05 15.05 21.89
C GLY A 112 11.80 14.16 21.94
N LYS A 113 10.61 14.69 21.66
CA LYS A 113 9.33 13.98 21.69
C LYS A 113 9.02 13.32 20.35
N ILE A 114 8.66 12.03 20.38
CA ILE A 114 8.25 11.26 19.21
C ILE A 114 6.74 11.32 19.08
N PHE A 115 6.26 11.72 17.91
CA PHE A 115 4.86 11.68 17.52
C PHE A 115 4.64 10.47 16.60
N PRO A 116 3.67 9.59 16.91
CA PRO A 116 3.34 8.47 16.03
C PRO A 116 2.82 9.04 14.71
N SER A 117 3.35 8.53 13.59
CA SER A 117 2.95 9.00 12.27
C SER A 117 1.66 8.32 11.82
N VAL A 118 0.79 9.11 11.19
CA VAL A 118 -0.33 8.60 10.41
C VAL A 118 0.22 8.28 9.02
N ILE A 119 0.04 7.05 8.57
CA ILE A 119 0.38 6.64 7.20
C ILE A 119 -0.56 7.41 6.26
N MET A 120 -0.08 8.52 5.67
CA MET A 120 -0.72 9.18 4.52
C MET A 120 -0.34 8.40 3.25
#